data_AF-A0A7K4CLL2-F1
#
_entry.id   AF-A0A7K4CLL2-F1
#
_cell.length_a   1.000
_cell.length_b   1.000
_cell.length_c   1.000
_cell.angle_alpha   90.00
_cell.angle_beta   90.00
_cell.angle_gamma   90.00
#
_symmetry.space_group_name_H-M   'P 1'
#
loop_
_entity.id
_entity.type
_entity.pdbx_description
1 polymer ?
#
loop_
_entity_poly.entity_id
_entity_poly.type
_entity_poly.pdbx_seq_one_letter_code
_entity_poly.pdbx_strand_id
1 'polypeptide(L)' 'MYKRILIATDGSDKSKKAAEEGIELAKALGAQVLALNVVNEV' A
#
# COMPACT_ATOMS: atom_id res chain seq x y z
N MET A 1 -16.28 -7.81 -0.51
CA MET A 1 -14.83 -7.99 -0.70
C MET A 1 -14.25 -6.70 -1.28
N TYR A 2 -13.00 -6.35 -0.94
CA TYR A 2 -12.39 -5.07 -1.35
C TYR A 2 -12.07 -5.05 -2.85
N LYS A 3 -12.42 -3.95 -3.54
CA LYS A 3 -12.11 -3.74 -4.96
C LYS A 3 -10.87 -2.88 -5.21
N ARG A 4 -10.51 -2.06 -4.22
CA ARG A 4 -9.37 -1.14 -4.23
C ARG A 4 -8.75 -1.11 -2.84
N ILE A 5 -7.43 -1.19 -2.76
CA ILE A 5 -6.64 -1.15 -1.52
C ILE A 5 -5.65 0.00 -1.63
N LEU A 6 -5.70 0.93 -0.68
CA LEU A 6 -4.72 2.02 -0.57
C LEU A 6 -3.60 1.58 0.37
N ILE A 7 -2.37 1.62 -0.11
CA ILE A 7 -1.16 1.30 0.65
C ILE A 7 -0.42 2.62 0.91
N ALA A 8 -0.43 3.05 2.17
CA ALA A 8 0.37 4.18 2.60
C ALA A 8 1.81 3.74 2.87
N THR A 9 2.78 4.54 2.46
CA THR A 9 4.20 4.33 2.76
C THR A 9 4.83 5.64 3.20
N ASP A 10 5.71 5.57 4.20
CA ASP A 10 6.60 6.66 4.63
C ASP A 10 8.05 6.43 4.16
N GLY A 11 8.28 5.39 3.35
CA GLY A 11 9.60 5.00 2.85
C GLY A 11 10.45 4.19 3.84
N SER A 12 9.97 3.90 5.04
CA SER A 12 10.69 3.09 6.03
C SER A 12 10.75 1.61 5.65
N ASP A 13 11.73 0.87 6.20
CA ASP A 13 11.79 -0.59 6.01
C ASP A 13 10.53 -1.32 6.50
N LYS A 14 9.85 -0.75 7.51
CA LYS A 14 8.59 -1.28 8.02
C LYS A 14 7.46 -1.05 7.03
N SER A 15 7.35 0.14 6.45
CA SER A 15 6.32 0.41 5.44
C SER A 15 6.55 -0.39 4.17
N LYS A 16 7.81 -0.70 3.82
CA LYS A 16 8.12 -1.60 2.72
C LYS A 16 7.55 -3.01 2.94
N LYS A 17 7.76 -3.61 4.11
CA LYS A 17 7.16 -4.90 4.47
C LYS A 17 5.63 -4.84 4.47
N ALA A 18 5.04 -3.76 4.99
CA ALA A 18 3.59 -3.57 4.95
C ALA A 18 3.05 -3.46 3.51
N ALA A 19 3.80 -2.81 2.61
CA ALA A 19 3.45 -2.71 1.21
C ALA A 19 3.52 -4.08 0.50
N GLU A 20 4.52 -4.90 0.79
CA GLU A 20 4.64 -6.26 0.27
C GLU A 20 3.41 -7.11 0.63
N GLU A 21 3.03 -7.13 1.91
CA GLU A 21 1.83 -7.85 2.38
C GLU A 21 0.53 -7.29 1.77
N GLY A 22 0.41 -5.96 1.67
CA GLY A 22 -0.75 -5.31 1.05
C GLY A 22 -0.92 -5.66 -0.43
N ILE A 23 0.18 -5.83 -1.16
CA ILE A 23 0.19 -6.25 -2.57
C ILE A 23 -0.27 -7.70 -2.69
N GLU A 24 0.22 -8.61 -1.83
CA GLU A 24 -0.22 -10.01 -1.85
C GLU A 24 -1.71 -10.16 -1.53
N LEU A 25 -2.21 -9.37 -0.57
CA LEU A 25 -3.65 -9.29 -0.30
C LEU A 25 -4.43 -8.79 -1.52
N ALA A 26 -3.97 -7.72 -2.17
CA ALA A 26 -4.65 -7.19 -3.36
C ALA A 26 -4.70 -8.21 -4.50
N LYS A 27 -3.61 -8.96 -4.73
CA LYS A 27 -3.56 -10.05 -5.71
C LYS A 27 -4.57 -11.14 -5.38
N ALA A 28 -4.62 -11.60 -4.13
CA ALA A 28 -5.55 -12.65 -3.71
C ALA A 28 -7.03 -12.27 -3.90
N LEU A 29 -7.32 -10.96 -3.83
CA LEU A 29 -8.67 -10.42 -3.97
C LEU A 29 -9.01 -9.93 -5.39
N GLY A 30 -8.05 -9.92 -6.32
CA GLY A 30 -8.21 -9.28 -7.64
C GLY A 30 -8.48 -7.77 -7.53
N ALA A 31 -7.97 -7.13 -6.47
CA ALA A 31 -8.18 -5.72 -6.17
C ALA A 31 -7.11 -4.83 -6.80
N GLN A 32 -7.47 -3.58 -7.11
CA GLN A 32 -6.48 -2.57 -7.53
C GLN A 32 -5.70 -2.04 -6.33
N VAL A 33 -4.43 -1.70 -6.55
CA VAL A 33 -3.56 -1.06 -5.54
C VAL A 33 -3.41 0.42 -5.85
N LEU A 34 -3.58 1.27 -4.85
CA LEU A 34 -3.22 2.69 -4.89
C LEU A 34 -2.10 2.94 -3.87
N ALA A 35 -0.94 3.41 -4.31
CA ALA A 35 0.14 3.79 -3.42
C ALA A 35 0.01 5.27 -3.01
N LEU A 36 0.24 5.58 -1.74
CA LEU A 36 0.23 6.95 -1.21
C LEU A 36 1.47 7.18 -0.33
N ASN A 37 2.15 8.29 -0.55
CA ASN A 37 3.15 8.84 0.36
C ASN A 37 2.78 10.29 0.67
N VAL A 38 2.81 10.65 1.95
CA VAL A 38 2.57 12.02 2.40
C VAL A 38 3.93 12.65 2.68
N VAL A 39 4.16 13.80 2.07
CA VAL A 39 5.34 14.64 2.31
C VAL A 39 4.90 15.90 3.06
N ASN A 40 5.77 16.43 3.91
CA ASN A 40 5.51 17.69 4.60
C ASN A 40 5.62 18.86 3.61
N GLU A 41 4.97 19.97 3.92
CA GLU A 41 5.22 21.24 3.22
C GLU A 41 6.68 21.66 3.39
N VAL A 42 7.23 22.28 2.34
CA VAL A 42 8.60 22.80 2.27
C VAL A 42 8.67 24.21 2.81
#